data_AF-D9UIY4-F1
#
_entry.id   AF-D9UIY4-F1
#
_cell.length_a   1.000
_cell.length_b   1.000
_cell.length_c   1.000
_cell.angle_alpha   90.00
_cell.angle_beta   90.00
_cell.angle_gamma   90.00
#
_symmetry.space_group_name_H-M   'P 1'
#
loop_
_entity.id
_entity.type
_entity.pdbx_description
1 polymer ?
#
loop_
_entity_poly.entity_id
_entity_poly.type
_entity_poly.pdbx_seq_one_letter_code
_entity_poly.pdbx_strand_id
1 'polypeptide(L)'
;RRARYGVRATAREDEEGGTGSASVRAGGPPGGPASFGGEAATFRVAGHHYALVVLDGLPPGTALPYEVTIEADTGGGEARVWPEEHSPFPPSEIRTPSEDAAAPVRVSFGSCRWAAPPAEEKDPVGPDALDTLALRLAGEPAGERPGLLVLLGDQVYADEVSPATREWMGQRRDLDSPPGAQVADYAEYTRLYAESWGDPEIRWLLSTVPSVMIFDDHDVIDDWNTSDKWLAEMRATDWWRERILSGLMSYWVHQHLGNLSPAALAADPLLATIRSAPDRDGTEALRAFAERADADPTAVRWSYRRDLGRTRLLMIDSRAARVLEEDRRAMIDPGEEDWLRTQVREDPEAYDHLLLGTSLPWLLPHLIHDLESWDSALCGGERGARWAGRGEYLRRAADLEHWAAFPRSFDALADLIAELRE
;
A
#
# COMPACT_ATOMS: atom_id res chain seq x y z
N ARG A 1 0.58 -17.53 -21.09
CA ARG A 1 -0.38 -17.14 -20.02
C ARG A 1 -0.38 -15.61 -20.06
N ARG A 2 -1.51 -14.96 -20.37
CA ARG A 2 -1.54 -13.53 -20.73
C ARG A 2 -1.22 -12.64 -19.51
N ALA A 3 -0.26 -11.74 -19.66
CA ALA A 3 0.02 -10.72 -18.65
C ALA A 3 -1.11 -9.70 -18.59
N ARG A 4 -1.43 -9.21 -17.39
CA ARG A 4 -2.54 -8.27 -17.13
C ARG A 4 -2.05 -7.17 -16.17
N TYR A 5 -2.39 -5.91 -16.44
CA TYR A 5 -1.93 -4.73 -15.68
C TYR A 5 -3.11 -3.88 -15.23
N GLY A 6 -2.97 -3.23 -14.08
CA GLY A 6 -3.85 -2.14 -13.66
C GLY A 6 -3.12 -0.81 -13.88
N VAL A 7 -3.77 0.15 -14.52
CA VAL A 7 -3.32 1.56 -14.58
C VAL A 7 -4.30 2.40 -13.76
N ARG A 8 -3.75 3.31 -12.95
CA ARG A 8 -4.51 4.11 -11.98
C ARG A 8 -4.33 5.61 -12.25
N ALA A 9 -5.42 6.37 -12.10
CA ALA A 9 -5.43 7.82 -12.11
C ALA A 9 -6.15 8.35 -10.85
N THR A 10 -5.62 9.40 -10.23
CA THR A 10 -6.16 10.02 -9.00
C THR A 10 -6.57 11.49 -9.20
N ALA A 11 -7.49 11.95 -8.35
CA ALA A 11 -8.56 12.94 -8.57
C ALA A 11 -8.18 14.43 -8.66
N ARG A 12 -9.12 15.22 -9.24
CA ARG A 12 -9.38 16.65 -8.93
C ARG A 12 -10.61 16.75 -8.02
N GLU A 13 -10.64 17.73 -7.13
CA GLU A 13 -11.84 18.14 -6.39
C GLU A 13 -12.74 18.96 -7.33
N ASP A 14 -13.94 18.48 -7.63
CA ASP A 14 -15.00 19.30 -8.22
C ASP A 14 -16.29 19.08 -7.41
N GLU A 15 -16.96 20.18 -7.07
CA GLU A 15 -18.17 20.23 -6.22
C GLU A 15 -19.45 19.72 -6.91
N GLU A 16 -19.39 19.27 -8.17
CA GLU A 16 -20.55 18.76 -8.89
C GLU A 16 -20.51 17.23 -9.00
N GLY A 17 -21.49 16.58 -8.36
CA GLY A 17 -21.68 15.14 -8.45
C GLY A 17 -21.83 14.68 -9.90
N GLY A 18 -20.83 13.99 -10.42
CA GLY A 18 -20.86 13.43 -11.76
C GLY A 18 -19.94 12.22 -11.86
N THR A 19 -20.45 11.11 -12.37
CA THR A 19 -19.60 9.98 -12.72
C THR A 19 -18.99 10.17 -14.12
N GLY A 20 -18.09 9.29 -14.52
CA GLY A 20 -17.46 9.32 -15.83
C GLY A 20 -16.83 7.97 -16.19
N SER A 21 -15.99 7.96 -17.20
CA SER A 21 -15.11 6.84 -17.51
C SER A 21 -13.65 7.30 -17.64
N ALA A 22 -12.74 6.38 -17.34
CA ALA A 22 -11.32 6.52 -17.61
C ALA A 22 -10.92 5.45 -18.63
N SER A 23 -10.20 5.87 -19.67
CA SER A 23 -9.70 4.98 -20.72
C SER A 23 -8.18 5.01 -20.74
N VAL A 24 -7.58 3.85 -21.03
CA VAL A 24 -6.15 3.70 -21.25
C VAL A 24 -5.91 3.14 -22.64
N ARG A 25 -5.03 3.78 -23.40
CA ARG A 25 -4.68 3.42 -24.77
C ARG A 25 -3.18 3.19 -24.85
N ALA A 26 -2.75 2.01 -25.28
CA ALA A 26 -1.35 1.58 -25.26
C ALA A 26 -0.87 1.03 -26.61
N GLY A 27 0.42 1.24 -26.91
CA GLY A 27 1.11 0.65 -28.06
C GLY A 27 0.82 1.30 -29.42
N GLY A 28 0.23 2.50 -29.43
CA GLY A 28 0.13 3.36 -30.62
C GLY A 28 0.99 4.61 -30.46
N PRO A 29 1.33 5.33 -31.55
CA PRO A 29 1.91 6.66 -31.43
C PRO A 29 0.90 7.60 -30.74
N PRO A 30 1.35 8.65 -30.01
CA PRO A 30 0.44 9.61 -29.38
C PRO A 30 -0.59 10.15 -30.37
N GLY A 31 -1.89 10.04 -30.05
CA GLY A 31 -3.00 10.44 -30.93
C GLY A 31 -3.26 9.54 -32.17
N GLY A 32 -2.58 8.41 -32.28
CA GLY A 32 -2.80 7.39 -33.32
C GLY A 32 -3.62 6.18 -32.82
N PRO A 33 -3.92 5.19 -33.69
CA PRO A 33 -4.64 4.00 -33.28
C PRO A 33 -3.80 3.20 -32.26
N ALA A 34 -4.39 2.95 -31.10
CA ALA A 34 -3.78 2.12 -30.06
C ALA A 34 -3.82 0.64 -30.46
N SER A 35 -2.80 -0.12 -30.05
CA SER A 35 -2.77 -1.57 -30.25
C SER A 35 -3.54 -2.31 -29.16
N PHE A 36 -3.62 -1.70 -27.97
CA PHE A 36 -4.30 -2.23 -26.79
C PHE A 36 -5.01 -1.10 -26.05
N GLY A 37 -6.07 -1.43 -25.33
CA GLY A 37 -6.72 -0.46 -24.46
C GLY A 37 -7.74 -1.09 -23.54
N GLY A 38 -8.18 -0.31 -22.57
CA GLY A 38 -9.21 -0.69 -21.62
C GLY A 38 -9.92 0.56 -21.13
N GLU A 39 -11.14 0.38 -20.65
CA GLU A 39 -11.97 1.44 -20.13
C GLU A 39 -12.61 0.97 -18.83
N ALA A 40 -12.73 1.88 -17.87
CA ALA A 40 -13.45 1.63 -16.64
C ALA A 40 -14.27 2.86 -16.25
N ALA A 41 -15.49 2.59 -15.79
CA ALA A 41 -16.30 3.53 -15.05
C ALA A 41 -15.52 4.08 -13.84
N THR A 42 -15.56 5.41 -13.62
CA THR A 42 -15.12 6.01 -12.36
C THR A 42 -16.09 5.65 -11.23
N PHE A 43 -15.60 5.62 -10.00
CA PHE A 43 -16.39 5.45 -8.78
C PHE A 43 -15.99 6.50 -7.74
N ARG A 44 -16.85 6.71 -6.75
CA ARG A 44 -16.66 7.74 -5.73
C ARG A 44 -16.44 7.13 -4.35
N VAL A 45 -15.58 7.74 -3.56
CA VAL A 45 -15.44 7.47 -2.12
C VAL A 45 -15.25 8.81 -1.42
N ALA A 46 -16.12 9.10 -0.46
CA ALA A 46 -16.14 10.31 0.35
C ALA A 46 -15.94 11.60 -0.46
N GLY A 47 -16.63 11.70 -1.60
CA GLY A 47 -16.56 12.87 -2.49
C GLY A 47 -15.40 12.87 -3.49
N HIS A 48 -14.45 11.94 -3.42
CA HIS A 48 -13.33 11.83 -4.36
C HIS A 48 -13.59 10.80 -5.46
N HIS A 49 -13.03 11.04 -6.66
CA HIS A 49 -13.22 10.19 -7.84
C HIS A 49 -12.01 9.29 -8.12
N TYR A 50 -12.27 8.02 -8.39
CA TYR A 50 -11.24 7.01 -8.64
C TYR A 50 -11.59 6.17 -9.88
N ALA A 51 -10.56 5.66 -10.56
CA ALA A 51 -10.70 4.67 -11.61
C ALA A 51 -9.62 3.61 -11.51
N LEU A 52 -9.99 2.38 -11.86
CA LEU A 52 -9.09 1.24 -11.95
C LEU A 52 -9.28 0.55 -13.31
N VAL A 53 -8.37 0.83 -14.24
CA VAL A 53 -8.44 0.31 -15.61
C VAL A 53 -7.57 -0.93 -15.70
N VAL A 54 -8.19 -2.07 -16.01
CA VAL A 54 -7.49 -3.33 -16.26
C VAL A 54 -7.20 -3.44 -17.75
N LEU A 55 -5.92 -3.62 -18.08
CA LEU A 55 -5.47 -3.99 -19.42
C LEU A 55 -5.14 -5.48 -19.47
N ASP A 56 -5.71 -6.17 -20.45
CA ASP A 56 -5.45 -7.57 -20.70
C ASP A 56 -4.89 -7.81 -22.11
N GLY A 57 -4.42 -9.03 -22.36
CA GLY A 57 -3.93 -9.42 -23.67
C GLY A 57 -2.65 -8.72 -24.13
N LEU A 58 -1.95 -8.02 -23.24
CA LEU A 58 -0.70 -7.37 -23.59
C LEU A 58 0.38 -8.42 -23.95
N PRO A 59 1.17 -8.19 -25.02
CA PRO A 59 2.24 -9.09 -25.42
C PRO A 59 3.33 -9.13 -24.36
N PRO A 60 3.86 -10.32 -24.01
CA PRO A 60 4.91 -10.45 -22.99
C PRO A 60 6.23 -9.83 -23.46
N GLY A 61 7.05 -9.37 -22.50
CA GLY A 61 8.37 -8.79 -22.77
C GLY A 61 8.35 -7.51 -23.60
N THR A 62 7.26 -6.73 -23.53
CA THR A 62 7.12 -5.48 -24.32
C THR A 62 7.08 -4.25 -23.43
N ALA A 63 7.45 -3.11 -24.02
CA ALA A 63 7.26 -1.78 -23.43
C ALA A 63 6.29 -1.02 -24.35
N LEU A 64 5.12 -0.68 -23.82
CA LEU A 64 4.06 -0.05 -24.59
C LEU A 64 3.83 1.38 -24.06
N PRO A 65 4.14 2.43 -24.84
CA PRO A 65 3.76 3.78 -24.45
C PRO A 65 2.24 3.85 -24.33
N TYR A 66 1.74 4.63 -23.37
CA TYR A 66 0.32 4.76 -23.14
C TYR A 66 -0.13 6.17 -22.80
N GLU A 67 -1.41 6.43 -23.03
CA GLU A 67 -2.11 7.62 -22.57
C GLU A 67 -3.33 7.22 -21.73
N VAL A 68 -3.72 8.12 -20.82
CA VAL A 68 -4.95 8.01 -20.04
C VAL A 68 -5.85 9.18 -20.39
N THR A 69 -7.10 8.88 -20.69
CA THR A 69 -8.15 9.87 -20.92
C THR A 69 -9.27 9.70 -19.91
N ILE A 70 -9.98 10.79 -19.61
CA ILE A 70 -11.18 10.81 -18.78
C ILE A 70 -12.29 11.51 -19.55
N GLU A 71 -13.49 10.97 -19.48
CA GLU A 71 -14.72 11.57 -19.99
C GLU A 71 -15.74 11.64 -18.86
N ALA A 72 -16.32 12.82 -18.62
CA ALA A 72 -17.37 13.02 -17.62
C ALA A 72 -18.75 12.74 -18.24
N ASP A 73 -19.64 12.06 -17.50
CA ASP A 73 -20.99 11.74 -17.97
C ASP A 73 -21.85 13.00 -18.18
N THR A 74 -21.49 14.10 -17.51
CA THR A 74 -22.15 15.41 -17.62
C THR A 74 -21.80 16.15 -18.91
N GLY A 75 -20.90 15.62 -19.74
CA GLY A 75 -20.41 16.24 -20.98
C GLY A 75 -19.02 16.86 -20.84
N GLY A 76 -18.57 17.59 -21.87
CA GLY A 76 -17.23 18.20 -21.91
C GLY A 76 -16.22 17.49 -22.81
N GLY A 77 -16.55 16.27 -23.26
CA GLY A 77 -15.73 15.47 -24.17
C GLY A 77 -14.56 14.78 -23.48
N GLU A 78 -13.86 13.96 -24.25
CA GLU A 78 -12.69 13.22 -23.79
C GLU A 78 -11.50 14.17 -23.53
N ALA A 79 -10.96 14.14 -22.31
CA ALA A 79 -9.76 14.89 -21.93
C ALA A 79 -8.59 13.93 -21.65
N ARG A 80 -7.45 14.14 -22.30
CA ARG A 80 -6.21 13.43 -21.95
C ARG A 80 -5.67 13.97 -20.63
N VAL A 81 -5.53 13.09 -19.63
CA VAL A 81 -5.02 13.43 -18.30
C VAL A 81 -3.62 12.88 -18.05
N TRP A 82 -3.14 11.96 -18.89
CA TRP A 82 -1.78 11.43 -18.83
C TRP A 82 -1.28 10.98 -20.22
N PRO A 83 0.02 11.13 -20.55
CA PRO A 83 0.98 11.98 -19.85
C PRO A 83 0.56 13.46 -19.90
N GLU A 84 1.07 14.25 -18.96
CA GLU A 84 0.85 15.71 -18.97
C GLU A 84 1.42 16.34 -20.24
N GLU A 85 0.72 17.33 -20.80
CA GLU A 85 1.00 17.89 -22.13
C GLU A 85 2.43 18.43 -22.28
N HIS A 86 3.03 18.89 -21.18
CA HIS A 86 4.37 19.46 -21.15
C HIS A 86 5.29 18.71 -20.16
N SER A 87 5.09 17.40 -19.99
CA SER A 87 5.96 16.59 -19.14
C SER A 87 7.41 16.65 -19.62
N PRO A 88 8.39 16.93 -18.72
CA PRO A 88 9.81 16.92 -19.07
C PRO A 88 10.39 15.50 -19.16
N PHE A 89 9.61 14.49 -18.75
CA PHE A 89 10.07 13.10 -18.67
C PHE A 89 9.83 12.34 -19.98
N PRO A 90 10.56 11.22 -20.22
CA PRO A 90 10.28 10.33 -21.33
C PRO A 90 8.84 9.79 -21.31
N PRO A 91 8.32 9.27 -22.44
CA PRO A 91 6.99 8.66 -22.46
C PRO A 91 6.82 7.57 -21.40
N SER A 92 5.71 7.61 -20.67
CA SER A 92 5.32 6.55 -19.76
C SER A 92 5.02 5.26 -20.52
N GLU A 93 5.46 4.13 -19.97
CA GLU A 93 5.35 2.84 -20.63
C GLU A 93 4.80 1.77 -19.70
N ILE A 94 3.88 0.96 -20.21
CA ILE A 94 3.46 -0.29 -19.58
C ILE A 94 4.44 -1.38 -20.02
N ARG A 95 5.22 -1.88 -19.07
CA ARG A 95 6.22 -2.93 -19.32
C ARG A 95 5.72 -4.28 -18.84
N THR A 96 5.71 -5.25 -19.73
CA THR A 96 5.25 -6.60 -19.41
C THR A 96 6.42 -7.55 -19.14
N PRO A 97 6.37 -8.45 -18.12
CA PRO A 97 7.36 -9.48 -17.93
C PRO A 97 7.52 -10.33 -19.18
N SER A 98 8.75 -10.79 -19.37
CA SER A 98 9.07 -11.77 -20.39
C SER A 98 8.40 -13.11 -20.08
N GLU A 99 8.07 -13.86 -21.13
CA GLU A 99 7.76 -15.30 -21.00
C GLU A 99 9.04 -16.16 -20.96
N ASP A 100 10.21 -15.56 -21.22
CA ASP A 100 11.49 -16.23 -21.05
C ASP A 100 11.78 -16.46 -19.55
N ALA A 101 11.79 -17.73 -19.16
CA ALA A 101 12.11 -18.17 -17.81
C ALA A 101 13.51 -17.75 -17.34
N ALA A 102 14.45 -17.52 -18.26
CA ALA A 102 15.80 -17.07 -17.94
C ALA A 102 15.90 -15.54 -17.81
N ALA A 103 14.84 -14.78 -18.13
CA ALA A 103 14.87 -13.33 -18.02
C ALA A 103 14.95 -12.91 -16.54
N PRO A 104 15.92 -12.04 -16.16
CA PRO A 104 16.07 -11.63 -14.77
C PRO A 104 14.89 -10.76 -14.32
N VAL A 105 14.38 -11.04 -13.13
CA VAL A 105 13.45 -10.15 -12.42
C VAL A 105 14.28 -9.17 -11.58
N ARG A 106 14.22 -7.89 -11.94
CA ARG A 106 14.83 -6.81 -11.14
C ARG A 106 13.78 -6.22 -10.22
N VAL A 107 14.04 -6.22 -8.92
CA VAL A 107 13.17 -5.63 -7.91
C VAL A 107 13.93 -4.53 -7.20
N SER A 108 13.31 -3.37 -7.07
CA SER A 108 13.73 -2.33 -6.11
C SER A 108 12.76 -2.34 -4.96
N PHE A 109 13.26 -2.28 -3.73
CA PHE A 109 12.43 -2.31 -2.53
C PHE A 109 12.87 -1.24 -1.53
N GLY A 110 11.93 -0.83 -0.69
CA GLY A 110 12.14 0.16 0.37
C GLY A 110 10.86 0.39 1.17
N SER A 111 10.97 1.17 2.23
CA SER A 111 9.88 1.58 3.12
C SER A 111 10.19 2.99 3.66
N CYS A 112 9.33 3.51 4.53
CA CYS A 112 9.62 4.71 5.33
C CYS A 112 9.97 5.93 4.47
N ARG A 113 9.24 6.10 3.37
CA ARG A 113 9.46 7.24 2.50
C ARG A 113 8.74 8.45 3.08
N TRP A 114 9.51 9.30 3.72
CA TRP A 114 9.07 10.64 4.04
C TRP A 114 8.88 11.45 2.75
N ALA A 115 7.70 12.05 2.55
CA ALA A 115 7.49 12.92 1.41
C ALA A 115 8.44 14.13 1.51
N ALA A 116 9.38 14.23 0.56
CA ALA A 116 10.32 15.34 0.54
C ALA A 116 9.56 16.69 0.61
N PRO A 117 10.05 17.67 1.39
CA PRO A 117 9.43 18.98 1.40
C PRO A 117 9.51 19.61 0.00
N PRO A 118 8.67 20.60 -0.35
CA PRO A 118 8.72 21.27 -1.64
C PRO A 118 10.16 21.69 -2.00
N ALA A 119 10.52 21.67 -3.28
CA ALA A 119 11.89 21.84 -3.81
C ALA A 119 12.69 23.07 -3.29
N GLU A 120 12.06 24.01 -2.59
CA GLU A 120 12.67 25.20 -1.99
C GLU A 120 13.14 24.99 -0.54
N GLU A 121 12.83 23.84 0.09
CA GLU A 121 13.21 23.51 1.46
C GLU A 121 14.32 22.45 1.51
N LYS A 122 15.22 22.57 2.49
CA LYS A 122 16.28 21.57 2.70
C LYS A 122 15.70 20.34 3.38
N ASP A 123 15.74 19.21 2.69
CA ASP A 123 15.44 17.91 3.29
C ASP A 123 16.52 17.53 4.34
N PRO A 124 16.14 17.32 5.61
CA PRO A 124 17.08 16.88 6.65
C PRO A 124 17.55 15.42 6.49
N VAL A 125 16.83 14.59 5.74
CA VAL A 125 17.05 13.14 5.57
C VAL A 125 17.98 12.85 4.39
N GLY A 126 17.99 13.71 3.37
CA GLY A 126 18.85 13.58 2.18
C GLY A 126 18.03 13.51 0.89
N PRO A 127 18.64 13.15 -0.26
CA PRO A 127 17.92 13.04 -1.51
C PRO A 127 16.93 11.86 -1.47
N ASP A 128 15.71 12.09 -1.92
CA ASP A 128 14.69 11.07 -2.05
C ASP A 128 15.17 9.95 -3.01
N ALA A 129 15.10 8.70 -2.53
CA ALA A 129 15.56 7.54 -3.27
C ALA A 129 14.71 7.25 -4.51
N LEU A 130 13.40 7.51 -4.46
CA LEU A 130 12.50 7.34 -5.60
C LEU A 130 12.72 8.45 -6.62
N ASP A 131 12.94 9.70 -6.21
CA ASP A 131 13.28 10.78 -7.13
C ASP A 131 14.62 10.51 -7.81
N THR A 132 15.61 10.06 -7.04
CA THR A 132 16.92 9.68 -7.58
C THR A 132 16.80 8.55 -8.60
N LEU A 133 15.96 7.55 -8.33
CA LEU A 133 15.65 6.49 -9.27
C LEU A 133 14.94 7.03 -10.51
N ALA A 134 13.92 7.88 -10.35
CA ALA A 134 13.18 8.50 -11.44
C ALA A 134 14.12 9.28 -12.37
N LEU A 135 14.94 10.18 -11.81
CA LEU A 135 15.91 10.98 -12.56
C LEU A 135 16.94 10.11 -13.29
N ARG A 136 17.42 9.03 -12.66
CA ARG A 136 18.30 8.07 -13.32
C ARG A 136 17.63 7.40 -14.52
N LEU A 137 16.40 6.90 -14.35
CA LEU A 137 15.66 6.23 -15.41
C LEU A 137 15.30 7.19 -16.55
N ALA A 138 15.02 8.45 -16.22
CA ALA A 138 14.74 9.50 -17.19
C ALA A 138 15.99 9.91 -17.98
N GLY A 139 17.15 9.98 -17.31
CA GLY A 139 18.44 10.30 -17.93
C GLY A 139 19.03 9.18 -18.78
N GLU A 140 18.68 7.92 -18.49
CA GLU A 140 19.11 6.73 -19.23
C GLU A 140 17.91 5.89 -19.71
N PRO A 141 17.11 6.34 -20.69
CA PRO A 141 15.88 5.64 -21.06
C PRO A 141 16.08 4.19 -21.52
N ALA A 142 17.22 3.90 -22.16
CA ALA A 142 17.64 2.58 -22.61
C ALA A 142 18.42 1.78 -21.54
N GLY A 143 18.64 2.36 -20.36
CA GLY A 143 19.33 1.73 -19.24
C GLY A 143 18.50 0.66 -18.55
N GLU A 144 19.12 -0.01 -17.59
CA GLU A 144 18.43 -1.01 -16.78
C GLU A 144 17.33 -0.38 -15.91
N ARG A 145 16.16 -1.00 -15.91
CA ARG A 145 15.01 -0.58 -15.11
C ARG A 145 14.58 -1.69 -14.15
N PRO A 146 14.10 -1.37 -12.94
CA PRO A 146 13.37 -2.33 -12.13
C PRO A 146 12.11 -2.80 -12.87
N GLY A 147 11.81 -4.09 -12.75
CA GLY A 147 10.56 -4.67 -13.22
C GLY A 147 9.43 -4.55 -12.21
N LEU A 148 9.74 -4.23 -10.95
CA LEU A 148 8.79 -4.02 -9.87
C LEU A 148 9.40 -3.15 -8.76
N LEU A 149 8.62 -2.21 -8.22
CA LEU A 149 8.85 -1.59 -6.92
C LEU A 149 8.08 -2.36 -5.84
N VAL A 150 8.76 -2.76 -4.77
CA VAL A 150 8.15 -3.42 -3.60
C VAL A 150 8.28 -2.48 -2.42
N LEU A 151 7.17 -1.85 -2.04
CA LEU A 151 7.15 -0.88 -0.96
C LEU A 151 6.58 -1.53 0.31
N LEU A 152 7.35 -1.49 1.39
CA LEU A 152 7.19 -2.33 2.58
C LEU A 152 6.71 -1.52 3.80
N GLY A 153 5.77 -0.60 3.63
CA GLY A 153 5.25 0.18 4.75
C GLY A 153 5.62 1.65 4.73
N ASP A 154 4.90 2.42 5.55
CA ASP A 154 5.04 3.85 5.72
C ASP A 154 5.01 4.59 4.38
N GLN A 155 3.90 4.40 3.67
CA GLN A 155 3.68 5.08 2.38
C GLN A 155 3.19 6.51 2.55
N VAL A 156 2.65 6.80 3.73
CA VAL A 156 2.28 8.11 4.22
C VAL A 156 2.53 8.16 5.73
N TYR A 157 2.73 9.36 6.28
CA TYR A 157 2.90 9.59 7.71
C TYR A 157 1.68 10.37 8.25
N ALA A 158 0.67 9.64 8.72
CA ALA A 158 -0.60 10.21 9.18
C ALA A 158 -0.47 10.94 10.52
N ASP A 159 0.52 10.59 11.32
CA ASP A 159 0.85 11.13 12.63
C ASP A 159 1.91 12.24 12.59
N GLU A 160 2.62 12.39 11.47
CA GLU A 160 3.65 13.41 11.31
C GLU A 160 3.54 14.04 9.91
N VAL A 161 2.92 15.23 9.84
CA VAL A 161 2.56 15.91 8.59
C VAL A 161 3.49 17.08 8.25
N SER A 162 3.57 17.42 6.95
CA SER A 162 4.30 18.60 6.49
C SER A 162 3.70 19.91 7.05
N PRO A 163 4.47 21.01 7.10
CA PRO A 163 3.94 22.34 7.43
C PRO A 163 2.78 22.77 6.51
N ALA A 164 2.83 22.42 5.22
CA ALA A 164 1.80 22.78 4.25
C ALA A 164 0.50 22.00 4.48
N THR A 165 0.58 20.70 4.76
CA THR A 165 -0.58 19.88 5.14
C THR A 165 -1.14 20.32 6.48
N ARG A 166 -0.28 20.66 7.44
CA ARG A 166 -0.71 21.23 8.73
C ARG A 166 -1.48 22.54 8.56
N GLU A 167 -0.98 23.48 7.74
CA GLU A 167 -1.67 24.73 7.46
C GLU A 167 -3.05 24.49 6.83
N TRP A 168 -3.13 23.59 5.85
CA TRP A 168 -4.39 23.23 5.20
C TRP A 168 -5.39 22.60 6.18
N MET A 169 -4.96 21.68 7.06
CA MET A 169 -5.83 21.11 8.09
C MET A 169 -6.31 22.16 9.09
N GLY A 170 -5.46 23.14 9.45
CA GLY A 170 -5.81 24.25 10.34
C GLY A 170 -6.87 25.20 9.78
N GLN A 171 -7.12 25.17 8.48
CA GLN A 171 -8.24 25.89 7.85
C GLN A 171 -9.56 25.12 7.95
N ARG A 172 -9.52 23.81 8.24
CA ARG A 172 -10.68 22.91 8.28
C ARG A 172 -11.17 22.62 9.70
N ARG A 173 -10.25 22.50 10.67
CA ARG A 173 -10.56 22.19 12.07
C ARG A 173 -9.53 22.79 13.03
N ASP A 174 -9.90 22.82 14.31
CA ASP A 174 -9.00 23.21 15.39
C ASP A 174 -7.93 22.12 15.63
N LEU A 175 -6.65 22.48 15.47
CA LEU A 175 -5.51 21.59 15.66
C LEU A 175 -5.01 21.55 17.12
N ASP A 176 -5.57 22.36 18.02
CA ASP A 176 -5.32 22.24 19.45
C ASP A 176 -6.22 21.17 20.10
N SER A 177 -7.27 20.75 19.39
CA SER A 177 -8.15 19.64 19.76
C SER A 177 -7.62 18.30 19.20
N PRO A 178 -7.80 17.16 19.92
CA PRO A 178 -7.41 15.84 19.41
C PRO A 178 -7.98 15.52 18.01
N PRO A 179 -7.24 14.83 17.12
CA PRO A 179 -5.90 14.24 17.31
C PRO A 179 -4.73 15.24 17.19
N GLY A 180 -5.01 16.54 17.23
CA GLY A 180 -4.01 17.59 17.10
C GLY A 180 -3.62 17.84 15.64
N ALA A 181 -2.35 18.15 15.39
CA ALA A 181 -1.80 18.36 14.05
C ALA A 181 -1.47 17.04 13.32
N GLN A 182 -2.36 16.05 13.41
CA GLN A 182 -2.26 14.75 12.74
C GLN A 182 -3.51 14.49 11.90
N VAL A 183 -3.44 13.64 10.89
CA VAL A 183 -4.58 13.27 10.03
C VAL A 183 -5.71 12.66 10.85
N ALA A 184 -6.94 13.12 10.60
CA ALA A 184 -8.13 12.76 11.35
C ALA A 184 -9.21 12.05 10.51
N ASP A 185 -9.38 12.41 9.24
CA ASP A 185 -10.48 11.95 8.39
C ASP A 185 -10.03 11.60 6.96
N TYR A 186 -10.94 11.05 6.16
CA TYR A 186 -10.65 10.59 4.80
C TYR A 186 -10.13 11.71 3.88
N ALA A 187 -10.65 12.94 4.01
CA ALA A 187 -10.20 14.05 3.18
C ALA A 187 -8.78 14.51 3.56
N GLU A 188 -8.41 14.42 4.83
CA GLU A 188 -7.04 14.65 5.28
C GLU A 188 -6.09 13.52 4.79
N TYR A 189 -6.56 12.27 4.75
CA TYR A 189 -5.82 11.18 4.13
C TYR A 189 -5.62 11.37 2.62
N THR A 190 -6.65 11.77 1.87
CA THR A 190 -6.50 12.01 0.42
C THR A 190 -5.55 13.18 0.14
N ARG A 191 -5.57 14.24 0.96
CA ARG A 191 -4.56 15.31 0.93
C ARG A 191 -3.16 14.76 1.17
N LEU A 192 -2.98 13.91 2.17
CA LEU A 192 -1.69 13.32 2.52
C LEU A 192 -1.14 12.41 1.41
N TYR A 193 -1.99 11.58 0.79
CA TYR A 193 -1.59 10.79 -0.38
C TYR A 193 -1.24 11.67 -1.58
N ALA A 194 -1.99 12.76 -1.81
CA ALA A 194 -1.71 13.70 -2.89
C ALA A 194 -0.38 14.43 -2.67
N GLU A 195 -0.05 14.81 -1.44
CA GLU A 195 1.26 15.36 -1.10
C GLU A 195 2.37 14.33 -1.28
N SER A 196 2.17 13.11 -0.75
CA SER A 196 3.21 12.08 -0.73
C SER A 196 3.55 11.54 -2.11
N TRP A 197 2.57 11.43 -3.01
CA TRP A 197 2.73 10.76 -4.30
C TRP A 197 2.46 11.69 -5.50
N GLY A 198 2.20 12.97 -5.25
CA GLY A 198 1.87 13.96 -6.27
C GLY A 198 3.07 14.58 -6.98
N ASP A 199 4.26 14.36 -6.46
CA ASP A 199 5.52 14.83 -7.04
C ASP A 199 5.71 14.36 -8.50
N PRO A 200 6.13 15.22 -9.45
CA PRO A 200 6.22 14.86 -10.87
C PRO A 200 7.16 13.69 -11.17
N GLU A 201 8.33 13.63 -10.52
CA GLU A 201 9.33 12.58 -10.66
C GLU A 201 8.73 11.23 -10.24
N ILE A 202 8.04 11.21 -9.11
CA ILE A 202 7.40 10.00 -8.57
C ILE A 202 6.19 9.58 -9.40
N ARG A 203 5.34 10.52 -9.80
CA ARG A 203 4.21 10.22 -10.69
C ARG A 203 4.70 9.62 -12.00
N TRP A 204 5.79 10.14 -12.55
CA TRP A 204 6.42 9.55 -13.72
C TRP A 204 7.01 8.17 -13.44
N LEU A 205 7.73 7.98 -12.32
CA LEU A 205 8.28 6.67 -11.95
C LEU A 205 7.18 5.60 -11.85
N LEU A 206 6.11 5.88 -11.10
CA LEU A 206 4.97 4.97 -10.94
C LEU A 206 4.19 4.74 -12.24
N SER A 207 4.27 5.68 -13.19
CA SER A 207 3.67 5.51 -14.52
C SER A 207 4.42 4.51 -15.39
N THR A 208 5.69 4.19 -15.10
CA THR A 208 6.51 3.33 -15.96
C THR A 208 7.12 2.12 -15.26
N VAL A 209 7.14 2.11 -13.93
CA VAL A 209 7.55 0.96 -13.12
C VAL A 209 6.35 0.53 -12.28
N PRO A 210 5.86 -0.71 -12.43
CA PRO A 210 4.77 -1.18 -11.60
C PRO A 210 5.21 -1.25 -10.14
N SER A 211 4.29 -1.02 -9.23
CA SER A 211 4.53 -1.09 -7.79
C SER A 211 3.53 -2.00 -7.09
N VAL A 212 3.97 -2.54 -5.96
CA VAL A 212 3.14 -3.22 -4.96
C VAL A 212 3.51 -2.70 -3.59
N MET A 213 2.53 -2.58 -2.71
CA MET A 213 2.68 -1.89 -1.42
C MET A 213 2.06 -2.69 -0.28
N ILE A 214 2.49 -2.46 0.94
CA ILE A 214 1.78 -2.83 2.17
C ILE A 214 1.89 -1.64 3.12
N PHE A 215 0.87 -1.38 3.93
CA PHE A 215 0.95 -0.33 4.96
C PHE A 215 1.89 -0.75 6.10
N ASP A 216 2.28 0.23 6.91
CA ASP A 216 2.73 -0.04 8.28
C ASP A 216 1.97 0.84 9.27
N ASP A 217 2.54 1.11 10.44
CA ASP A 217 1.89 1.92 11.47
C ASP A 217 1.72 3.37 11.07
N HIS A 218 2.73 4.06 10.51
CA HIS A 218 2.57 5.48 10.18
C HIS A 218 1.51 5.76 9.10
N ASP A 219 1.11 4.75 8.31
CA ASP A 219 -0.09 4.86 7.45
C ASP A 219 -1.38 5.10 8.27
N VAL A 220 -1.39 4.74 9.55
CA VAL A 220 -2.48 4.97 10.50
C VAL A 220 -2.05 5.91 11.62
N ILE A 221 -1.15 5.48 12.51
CA ILE A 221 -0.51 6.22 13.59
C ILE A 221 0.66 5.37 14.11
N ASP A 222 1.74 6.00 14.57
CA ASP A 222 2.82 5.36 15.32
C ASP A 222 2.30 4.35 16.38
N ASP A 223 2.97 3.20 16.51
CA ASP A 223 2.58 2.04 17.34
C ASP A 223 1.22 1.38 16.98
N TRP A 224 0.66 1.62 15.78
CA TRP A 224 -0.64 1.04 15.43
C TRP A 224 -0.65 -0.49 15.60
N ASN A 225 -1.62 -0.95 16.39
CA ASN A 225 -1.80 -2.36 16.77
C ASN A 225 -0.57 -2.97 17.46
N THR A 226 0.10 -2.23 18.34
CA THR A 226 1.18 -2.77 19.18
C THR A 226 0.69 -3.78 20.23
N SER A 227 -0.42 -3.45 20.91
CA SER A 227 -0.94 -4.21 22.05
C SER A 227 -2.43 -4.01 22.28
N ASP A 228 -3.06 -4.97 22.96
CA ASP A 228 -4.48 -4.88 23.35
C ASP A 228 -4.73 -3.68 24.28
N LYS A 229 -3.77 -3.38 25.16
CA LYS A 229 -3.85 -2.21 26.04
C LYS A 229 -3.79 -0.90 25.27
N TRP A 230 -2.86 -0.77 24.32
CA TRP A 230 -2.77 0.41 23.44
C TRP A 230 -4.08 0.59 22.66
N LEU A 231 -4.61 -0.50 22.08
CA LEU A 231 -5.85 -0.45 21.32
C LEU A 231 -7.05 -0.04 22.20
N ALA A 232 -7.12 -0.52 23.44
CA ALA A 232 -8.14 -0.11 24.40
C ALA A 232 -8.04 1.38 24.77
N GLU A 233 -6.83 1.91 24.94
CA GLU A 233 -6.59 3.33 25.19
C GLU A 233 -7.02 4.19 23.99
N MET A 234 -6.66 3.79 22.77
CA MET A 234 -7.07 4.47 21.54
C MET A 234 -8.58 4.45 21.35
N ARG A 235 -9.22 3.28 21.52
CA ARG A 235 -10.69 3.13 21.44
C ARG A 235 -11.46 3.91 22.51
N ALA A 236 -10.80 4.34 23.59
CA ALA A 236 -11.41 5.20 24.60
C ALA A 236 -11.41 6.70 24.21
N THR A 237 -10.64 7.08 23.18
CA THR A 237 -10.67 8.43 22.62
C THR A 237 -11.91 8.62 21.71
N ASP A 238 -12.34 9.86 21.54
CA ASP A 238 -13.49 10.23 20.70
C ASP A 238 -13.16 10.32 19.21
N TRP A 239 -11.88 10.46 18.85
CA TRP A 239 -11.42 10.66 17.48
C TRP A 239 -10.90 9.38 16.80
N TRP A 240 -10.48 8.36 17.56
CA TRP A 240 -9.81 7.18 17.00
C TRP A 240 -10.65 6.47 15.94
N ARG A 241 -11.96 6.32 16.18
CA ARG A 241 -12.86 5.63 15.25
C ARG A 241 -12.84 6.26 13.87
N GLU A 242 -12.89 7.59 13.75
CA GLU A 242 -12.88 8.23 12.43
C GLU A 242 -11.55 8.00 11.72
N ARG A 243 -10.45 8.11 12.45
CA ARG A 243 -9.10 7.93 11.91
C ARG A 243 -8.87 6.52 11.39
N ILE A 244 -9.12 5.48 12.20
CA ILE A 244 -8.86 4.09 11.78
C ILE A 244 -9.70 3.70 10.56
N LEU A 245 -10.97 4.11 10.53
CA LEU A 245 -11.82 3.84 9.37
C LEU A 245 -11.30 4.56 8.13
N SER A 246 -10.98 5.84 8.25
CA SER A 246 -10.44 6.64 7.14
C SER A 246 -9.09 6.12 6.64
N GLY A 247 -8.22 5.66 7.54
CA GLY A 247 -6.95 5.03 7.21
C GLY A 247 -7.12 3.74 6.41
N LEU A 248 -7.98 2.83 6.88
CA LEU A 248 -8.27 1.58 6.16
C LEU A 248 -8.98 1.82 4.81
N MET A 249 -9.93 2.76 4.76
CA MET A 249 -10.60 3.16 3.52
C MET A 249 -9.60 3.74 2.51
N SER A 250 -8.71 4.64 2.96
CA SER A 250 -7.71 5.26 2.10
C SER A 250 -6.67 4.24 1.64
N TYR A 251 -6.17 3.37 2.51
CA TYR A 251 -5.29 2.25 2.15
C TYR A 251 -5.93 1.34 1.09
N TRP A 252 -7.21 0.99 1.24
CA TRP A 252 -7.89 0.13 0.27
C TRP A 252 -7.88 0.73 -1.14
N VAL A 253 -8.24 2.01 -1.25
CA VAL A 253 -8.26 2.72 -2.55
C VAL A 253 -6.86 3.01 -3.06
N HIS A 254 -5.96 3.43 -2.16
CA HIS A 254 -4.64 3.96 -2.51
C HIS A 254 -3.54 2.94 -2.72
N GLN A 255 -3.68 1.75 -2.14
CA GLN A 255 -2.64 0.74 -2.20
C GLN A 255 -3.25 -0.63 -2.55
N HIS A 256 -4.18 -1.13 -1.73
CA HIS A 256 -4.66 -2.51 -1.80
C HIS A 256 -5.25 -2.90 -3.16
N LEU A 257 -6.11 -2.06 -3.74
CA LEU A 257 -6.71 -2.34 -5.05
C LEU A 257 -5.67 -2.60 -6.15
N GLY A 258 -4.56 -1.84 -6.15
CA GLY A 258 -3.46 -2.04 -7.10
C GLY A 258 -2.68 -3.33 -6.87
N ASN A 259 -2.68 -3.82 -5.62
CA ASN A 259 -2.05 -5.07 -5.20
C ASN A 259 -2.85 -6.32 -5.55
N LEU A 260 -4.08 -6.20 -6.07
CA LEU A 260 -4.90 -7.36 -6.44
C LEU A 260 -4.69 -7.77 -7.90
N SER A 261 -4.65 -9.08 -8.15
CA SER A 261 -4.53 -9.56 -9.54
C SER A 261 -5.83 -9.25 -10.27
N PRO A 262 -5.85 -9.15 -11.61
CA PRO A 262 -7.12 -8.89 -12.30
C PRO A 262 -8.17 -9.98 -12.10
N ALA A 263 -7.78 -11.21 -11.78
CA ALA A 263 -8.71 -12.25 -11.37
C ALA A 263 -9.28 -11.99 -9.96
N ALA A 264 -8.44 -11.57 -9.01
CA ALA A 264 -8.87 -11.18 -7.67
C ALA A 264 -9.79 -9.94 -7.71
N LEU A 265 -9.44 -8.91 -8.50
CA LEU A 265 -10.27 -7.73 -8.72
C LEU A 265 -11.65 -8.07 -9.30
N ALA A 266 -11.71 -9.03 -10.22
CA ALA A 266 -12.98 -9.48 -10.79
C ALA A 266 -13.85 -10.25 -9.78
N ALA A 267 -13.24 -10.88 -8.78
CA ALA A 267 -13.91 -11.62 -7.72
C ALA A 267 -14.14 -10.78 -6.45
N ASP A 268 -13.65 -9.53 -6.40
CA ASP A 268 -13.72 -8.69 -5.21
C ASP A 268 -15.16 -8.23 -4.93
N PRO A 269 -15.76 -8.65 -3.80
CA PRO A 269 -17.16 -8.36 -3.50
C PRO A 269 -17.41 -6.88 -3.16
N LEU A 270 -16.42 -6.19 -2.60
CA LEU A 270 -16.53 -4.77 -2.26
C LEU A 270 -16.52 -3.92 -3.54
N LEU A 271 -15.57 -4.16 -4.43
CA LEU A 271 -15.49 -3.50 -5.73
C LEU A 271 -16.75 -3.76 -6.57
N ALA A 272 -17.27 -4.99 -6.55
CA ALA A 272 -18.54 -5.31 -7.20
C ALA A 272 -19.73 -4.54 -6.60
N THR A 273 -19.77 -4.41 -5.27
CA THR A 273 -20.79 -3.62 -4.56
C THR A 273 -20.71 -2.14 -4.95
N ILE A 274 -19.51 -1.55 -4.93
CA ILE A 274 -19.28 -0.14 -5.29
C ILE A 274 -19.68 0.13 -6.74
N ARG A 275 -19.28 -0.75 -7.67
CA ARG A 275 -19.64 -0.61 -9.10
C ARG A 275 -21.15 -0.69 -9.36
N SER A 276 -21.90 -1.33 -8.47
CA SER A 276 -23.35 -1.50 -8.59
C SER A 276 -24.15 -0.45 -7.79
N ALA A 277 -23.47 0.40 -7.01
CA ALA A 277 -24.11 1.42 -6.18
C ALA A 277 -24.67 2.58 -7.04
N PRO A 278 -25.73 3.26 -6.59
CA PRO A 278 -26.17 4.53 -7.18
C PRO A 278 -25.00 5.52 -7.27
N ASP A 279 -24.88 6.20 -8.42
CA ASP A 279 -23.77 7.12 -8.74
C ASP A 279 -22.37 6.52 -8.52
N ARG A 280 -22.27 5.18 -8.48
CA ARG A 280 -21.04 4.44 -8.16
C ARG A 280 -20.37 4.97 -6.90
N ASP A 281 -21.17 5.43 -5.93
CA ASP A 281 -20.69 5.92 -4.65
C ASP A 281 -20.48 4.75 -3.68
N GLY A 282 -19.20 4.46 -3.43
CA GLY A 282 -18.76 3.39 -2.57
C GLY A 282 -18.54 3.76 -1.11
N THR A 283 -18.82 5.00 -0.72
CA THR A 283 -18.45 5.54 0.61
C THR A 283 -18.96 4.66 1.75
N GLU A 284 -20.26 4.39 1.80
CA GLU A 284 -20.87 3.59 2.87
C GLU A 284 -20.42 2.13 2.84
N ALA A 285 -20.31 1.54 1.64
CA ALA A 285 -19.88 0.15 1.48
C ALA A 285 -18.44 -0.05 1.95
N LEU A 286 -17.55 0.88 1.58
CA LEU A 286 -16.13 0.86 1.97
C LEU A 286 -15.95 1.18 3.45
N ARG A 287 -16.73 2.13 4.00
CA ARG A 287 -16.74 2.42 5.43
C ARG A 287 -17.18 1.20 6.24
N ALA A 288 -18.27 0.53 5.85
CA ALA A 288 -18.71 -0.70 6.49
C ALA A 288 -17.70 -1.85 6.36
N PHE A 289 -16.92 -1.89 5.27
CA PHE A 289 -15.80 -2.82 5.12
C PHE A 289 -14.67 -2.53 6.11
N ALA A 290 -14.25 -1.26 6.22
CA ALA A 290 -13.25 -0.83 7.20
C ALA A 290 -13.70 -1.09 8.64
N GLU A 291 -14.99 -0.88 8.96
CA GLU A 291 -15.53 -1.19 10.29
C GLU A 291 -15.44 -2.68 10.64
N ARG A 292 -15.67 -3.56 9.66
CA ARG A 292 -15.50 -5.01 9.88
C ARG A 292 -14.02 -5.38 10.05
N ALA A 293 -13.13 -4.77 9.27
CA ALA A 293 -11.69 -5.02 9.36
C ALA A 293 -11.10 -4.57 10.71
N ASP A 294 -11.52 -3.42 11.25
CA ASP A 294 -11.10 -2.96 12.60
C ASP A 294 -11.72 -3.82 13.72
N ALA A 295 -12.97 -4.26 13.55
CA ALA A 295 -13.66 -5.04 14.58
C ALA A 295 -13.15 -6.49 14.69
N ASP A 296 -12.78 -7.09 13.57
CA ASP A 296 -12.31 -8.48 13.46
C ASP A 296 -11.13 -8.55 12.48
N PRO A 297 -9.88 -8.63 12.98
CA PRO A 297 -8.68 -8.82 12.17
C PRO A 297 -8.76 -9.97 11.15
N THR A 298 -9.55 -11.00 11.44
CA THR A 298 -9.68 -12.19 10.57
C THR A 298 -10.70 -12.01 9.44
N ALA A 299 -11.48 -10.93 9.48
CA ALA A 299 -12.54 -10.67 8.50
C ALA A 299 -11.99 -10.21 7.14
N VAL A 300 -10.79 -9.64 7.10
CA VAL A 300 -10.16 -9.09 5.89
C VAL A 300 -8.68 -9.48 5.86
N ARG A 301 -8.27 -10.09 4.76
CA ARG A 301 -6.86 -10.36 4.47
C ARG A 301 -6.27 -9.26 3.61
N TRP A 302 -5.28 -8.55 4.16
CA TRP A 302 -4.51 -7.56 3.41
C TRP A 302 -3.27 -8.16 2.76
N SER A 303 -2.77 -9.29 3.26
CA SER A 303 -1.70 -10.09 2.63
C SER A 303 -2.09 -10.52 1.21
N TYR A 304 -1.11 -10.59 0.30
CA TYR A 304 -1.36 -10.98 -1.08
C TYR A 304 -0.17 -11.65 -1.73
N ARG A 305 -0.45 -12.29 -2.88
CA ARG A 305 0.56 -12.95 -3.71
C ARG A 305 0.69 -12.27 -5.06
N ARG A 306 1.94 -12.24 -5.56
CA ARG A 306 2.29 -11.87 -6.93
C ARG A 306 3.27 -12.87 -7.51
N ASP A 307 2.96 -13.35 -8.71
CA ASP A 307 3.89 -14.16 -9.49
C ASP A 307 4.48 -13.29 -10.62
N LEU A 308 5.82 -13.19 -10.64
CA LEU A 308 6.63 -12.42 -11.56
C LEU A 308 7.51 -13.39 -12.35
N GLY A 309 6.96 -13.98 -13.42
CA GLY A 309 7.63 -15.06 -14.12
C GLY A 309 7.82 -16.27 -13.19
N ARG A 310 9.07 -16.66 -12.94
CA ARG A 310 9.45 -17.75 -12.02
C ARG A 310 9.83 -17.25 -10.62
N THR A 311 9.45 -16.03 -10.26
CA THR A 311 9.61 -15.50 -8.90
C THR A 311 8.24 -15.28 -8.27
N ARG A 312 8.01 -15.80 -7.07
CA ARG A 312 6.80 -15.57 -6.28
C ARG A 312 7.10 -14.59 -5.16
N LEU A 313 6.31 -13.53 -5.06
CA LEU A 313 6.27 -12.61 -3.93
C LEU A 313 5.02 -12.92 -3.08
N LEU A 314 5.23 -13.17 -1.80
CA LEU A 314 4.20 -13.20 -0.77
C LEU A 314 4.39 -11.96 0.10
N MET A 315 3.45 -11.03 0.02
CA MET A 315 3.41 -9.84 0.88
C MET A 315 2.55 -10.17 2.10
N ILE A 316 3.13 -10.04 3.27
CA ILE A 316 2.56 -10.41 4.57
C ILE A 316 2.21 -9.12 5.30
N ASP A 317 0.93 -8.99 5.66
CA ASP A 317 0.47 -7.95 6.58
C ASP A 317 0.91 -8.29 8.01
N SER A 318 1.74 -7.42 8.58
CA SER A 318 2.26 -7.53 9.95
C SER A 318 1.66 -6.52 10.93
N ARG A 319 0.58 -5.81 10.56
CA ARG A 319 -0.08 -4.80 11.41
C ARG A 319 -1.55 -5.13 11.66
N ALA A 320 -2.36 -5.26 10.61
CA ALA A 320 -3.79 -5.53 10.78
C ALA A 320 -4.08 -7.01 11.09
N ALA A 321 -3.20 -7.93 10.68
CA ALA A 321 -3.30 -9.36 11.00
C ALA A 321 -2.82 -9.75 12.40
N ARG A 322 -2.30 -8.80 13.20
CA ARG A 322 -1.73 -9.11 14.52
C ARG A 322 -2.78 -9.67 15.48
N VAL A 323 -2.38 -10.66 16.25
CA VAL A 323 -3.13 -11.13 17.43
C VAL A 323 -2.59 -10.39 18.64
N LEU A 324 -3.42 -9.54 19.25
CA LEU A 324 -3.00 -8.62 20.31
C LEU A 324 -3.20 -9.18 21.73
N GLU A 325 -4.01 -10.22 21.92
CA GLU A 325 -4.26 -10.75 23.26
C GLU A 325 -2.98 -11.35 23.86
N GLU A 326 -2.57 -10.82 25.01
CA GLU A 326 -1.24 -11.04 25.62
C GLU A 326 -0.87 -12.52 25.82
N ASP A 327 -1.84 -13.39 26.09
CA ASP A 327 -1.62 -14.83 26.32
C ASP A 327 -1.41 -15.65 25.04
N ARG A 328 -1.71 -15.07 23.87
CA ARG A 328 -1.65 -15.75 22.56
C ARG A 328 -1.12 -14.86 21.43
N ARG A 329 -0.38 -13.80 21.76
CA ARG A 329 0.16 -12.83 20.79
C ARG A 329 0.85 -13.53 19.62
N ALA A 330 0.59 -13.02 18.43
CA ALA A 330 1.16 -13.50 17.19
C ALA A 330 1.27 -12.32 16.20
N MET A 331 2.34 -12.33 15.40
CA MET A 331 2.54 -11.31 14.36
C MET A 331 1.45 -11.39 13.29
N ILE A 332 1.04 -12.62 12.98
CA ILE A 332 -0.04 -12.95 12.06
C ILE A 332 -0.97 -13.97 12.73
N ASP A 333 -2.27 -13.85 12.48
CA ASP A 333 -3.24 -14.79 13.01
C ASP A 333 -3.13 -16.19 12.35
N PRO A 334 -3.70 -17.25 12.96
CA PRO A 334 -3.60 -18.60 12.42
C PRO A 334 -4.11 -18.77 10.97
N GLY A 335 -5.13 -18.01 10.58
CA GLY A 335 -5.67 -18.03 9.22
C GLY A 335 -4.73 -17.41 8.19
N GLU A 336 -3.98 -16.37 8.56
CA GLU A 336 -2.88 -15.82 7.76
C GLU A 336 -1.70 -16.79 7.68
N GLU A 337 -1.34 -17.47 8.77
CA GLU A 337 -0.29 -18.50 8.78
C GLU A 337 -0.63 -19.66 7.83
N ASP A 338 -1.86 -20.17 7.91
CA ASP A 338 -2.36 -21.25 7.03
C ASP A 338 -2.40 -20.81 5.56
N TRP A 339 -2.79 -19.55 5.31
CA TRP A 339 -2.75 -18.97 3.97
C TRP A 339 -1.32 -18.91 3.44
N LEU A 340 -0.36 -18.41 4.24
CA LEU A 340 1.04 -18.31 3.86
C LEU A 340 1.61 -19.68 3.50
N ARG A 341 1.40 -20.70 4.35
CA ARG A 341 1.83 -22.09 4.10
C ARG A 341 1.20 -22.64 2.82
N THR A 342 -0.08 -22.37 2.59
CA THR A 342 -0.78 -22.78 1.37
C THR A 342 -0.17 -22.13 0.14
N GLN A 343 0.05 -20.80 0.18
CA GLN A 343 0.60 -20.05 -0.94
C GLN A 343 2.05 -20.41 -1.27
N VAL A 344 2.83 -20.83 -0.28
CA VAL A 344 4.17 -21.39 -0.49
C VAL A 344 4.08 -22.74 -1.22
N ARG A 345 3.21 -23.64 -0.75
CA ARG A 345 3.11 -25.03 -1.26
C ARG A 345 2.33 -25.18 -2.55
N GLU A 346 1.60 -24.15 -2.96
CA GLU A 346 0.79 -24.17 -4.18
C GLU A 346 1.68 -24.09 -5.43
N ASP A 347 1.63 -25.11 -6.29
CA ASP A 347 2.37 -25.15 -7.57
C ASP A 347 3.88 -24.80 -7.40
N PRO A 348 4.64 -25.60 -6.62
CA PRO A 348 6.03 -25.30 -6.30
C PRO A 348 6.95 -25.34 -7.54
N GLU A 349 6.56 -26.05 -8.60
CA GLU A 349 7.32 -26.09 -9.86
C GLU A 349 7.19 -24.79 -10.69
N ALA A 350 6.22 -23.93 -10.36
CA ALA A 350 5.96 -22.69 -11.08
C ALA A 350 6.97 -21.57 -10.79
N TYR A 351 7.76 -21.67 -9.73
CA TYR A 351 8.73 -20.65 -9.35
C TYR A 351 10.05 -21.26 -8.87
N ASP A 352 11.16 -20.56 -9.09
CA ASP A 352 12.50 -20.90 -8.58
C ASP A 352 12.87 -20.05 -7.36
N HIS A 353 12.23 -18.88 -7.22
CA HIS A 353 12.53 -17.90 -6.19
C HIS A 353 11.27 -17.52 -5.41
N LEU A 354 11.39 -17.52 -4.09
CA LEU A 354 10.38 -17.02 -3.16
C LEU A 354 10.88 -15.74 -2.50
N LEU A 355 10.11 -14.67 -2.60
CA LEU A 355 10.30 -13.41 -1.91
C LEU A 355 9.21 -13.28 -0.85
N LEU A 356 9.61 -12.99 0.37
CA LEU A 356 8.71 -12.70 1.49
C LEU A 356 8.86 -11.22 1.82
N GLY A 357 7.79 -10.45 1.67
CA GLY A 357 7.71 -9.04 2.07
C GLY A 357 6.85 -8.90 3.33
N THR A 358 7.25 -8.04 4.25
CA THR A 358 6.53 -7.68 5.48
C THR A 358 6.98 -6.27 5.86
N SER A 359 6.12 -5.49 6.50
CA SER A 359 6.47 -4.12 6.89
C SER A 359 7.50 -4.08 8.00
N LEU A 360 7.45 -5.07 8.90
CA LEU A 360 8.42 -5.19 9.99
C LEU A 360 9.56 -6.14 9.68
N PRO A 361 10.81 -5.82 10.05
CA PRO A 361 11.92 -6.73 9.92
C PRO A 361 11.69 -8.04 10.69
N TRP A 362 11.84 -9.15 9.99
CA TRP A 362 11.86 -10.48 10.60
C TRP A 362 13.17 -10.72 11.36
N LEU A 363 14.31 -10.40 10.75
CA LEU A 363 15.63 -10.61 11.33
C LEU A 363 16.23 -9.29 11.80
N LEU A 364 16.43 -9.18 13.12
CA LEU A 364 17.13 -8.07 13.75
C LEU A 364 18.55 -8.47 14.16
N PRO A 365 19.47 -7.51 14.33
CA PRO A 365 20.76 -7.78 14.96
C PRO A 365 20.56 -8.51 16.30
N HIS A 366 21.35 -9.56 16.57
CA HIS A 366 21.17 -10.46 17.71
C HIS A 366 20.93 -9.76 19.06
N LEU A 367 21.60 -8.64 19.32
CA LEU A 367 21.44 -7.87 20.56
C LEU A 367 20.02 -7.29 20.73
N ILE A 368 19.38 -6.84 19.65
CA ILE A 368 18.02 -6.28 19.67
C ILE A 368 17.01 -7.44 19.74
N HIS A 369 17.24 -8.50 18.97
CA HIS A 369 16.44 -9.73 18.99
C HIS A 369 16.34 -10.36 20.40
N ASP A 370 17.46 -10.46 21.13
CA ASP A 370 17.50 -11.02 22.48
C ASP A 370 16.82 -10.10 23.52
N LEU A 371 16.87 -8.78 23.33
CA LEU A 371 16.19 -7.80 24.18
C LEU A 371 14.66 -7.82 23.96
N GLU A 372 14.21 -7.91 22.71
CA GLU A 372 12.79 -8.04 22.36
C GLU A 372 12.18 -9.36 22.88
N SER A 373 12.93 -10.46 22.70
CA SER A 373 12.52 -11.78 23.20
C SER A 373 12.42 -11.78 24.74
N TRP A 374 13.34 -11.09 25.42
CA TRP A 374 13.34 -10.98 26.88
C TRP A 374 12.22 -10.07 27.41
N ASP A 375 11.94 -8.93 26.76
CA ASP A 375 10.86 -8.03 27.14
C ASP A 375 9.47 -8.65 26.93
N SER A 376 9.28 -9.39 25.82
CA SER A 376 8.04 -10.15 25.56
C SER A 376 7.74 -11.16 26.68
N ALA A 377 8.75 -11.88 27.17
CA ALA A 377 8.62 -12.80 28.31
C ALA A 377 8.30 -12.07 29.64
N LEU A 378 8.78 -10.83 29.84
CA LEU A 378 8.45 -10.02 31.00
C LEU A 378 7.01 -9.46 30.96
N CYS A 379 6.54 -9.07 29.77
CA CYS A 379 5.18 -8.59 29.52
C CYS A 379 4.12 -9.70 29.71
N GLY A 380 4.46 -10.96 29.39
CA GLY A 380 3.63 -12.15 29.62
C GLY A 380 3.36 -12.47 31.11
N GLY A 381 3.85 -11.66 32.04
CA GLY A 381 3.44 -11.71 33.45
C GLY A 381 4.16 -12.77 34.29
N GLU A 382 5.20 -13.43 33.76
CA GLU A 382 5.98 -14.46 34.48
C GLU A 382 6.58 -13.96 35.82
N ARG A 383 6.74 -12.63 35.97
CA ARG A 383 7.25 -11.98 37.19
C ARG A 383 6.22 -11.11 37.94
N GLY A 384 4.94 -11.17 37.55
CA GLY A 384 3.81 -10.50 38.21
C GLY A 384 3.40 -9.13 37.64
N ALA A 385 2.19 -8.68 37.97
CA ALA A 385 1.50 -7.53 37.34
C ALA A 385 2.24 -6.18 37.37
N ARG A 386 3.08 -5.94 38.38
CA ARG A 386 3.91 -4.72 38.48
C ARG A 386 5.04 -4.68 37.45
N TRP A 387 5.54 -5.83 37.03
CA TRP A 387 6.59 -5.93 36.02
C TRP A 387 5.99 -5.90 34.61
N ALA A 388 4.81 -6.49 34.40
CA ALA A 388 4.06 -6.39 33.15
C ALA A 388 3.77 -4.92 32.75
N GLY A 389 3.36 -4.07 33.70
CA GLY A 389 3.13 -2.64 33.42
C GLY A 389 4.40 -1.83 33.11
N ARG A 390 5.58 -2.29 33.55
CA ARG A 390 6.88 -1.67 33.22
C ARG A 390 7.44 -2.19 31.90
N GLY A 391 7.23 -3.47 31.61
CA GLY A 391 7.54 -4.06 30.30
C GLY A 391 6.74 -3.36 29.20
N GLU A 392 5.44 -3.14 29.39
CA GLU A 392 4.63 -2.42 28.41
C GLU A 392 5.13 -0.99 28.13
N TYR A 393 5.60 -0.29 29.17
CA TYR A 393 6.19 1.04 28.99
C TYR A 393 7.51 0.97 28.23
N LEU A 394 8.35 -0.05 28.51
CA LEU A 394 9.62 -0.28 27.81
C LEU A 394 9.39 -0.71 26.35
N ARG A 395 8.40 -1.56 26.08
CA ARG A 395 8.00 -2.01 24.74
C ARG A 395 7.68 -0.83 23.82
N ARG A 396 6.80 0.06 24.27
CA ARG A 396 6.45 1.29 23.52
C ARG A 396 7.61 2.28 23.44
N ALA A 397 8.40 2.42 24.51
CA ALA A 397 9.51 3.37 24.53
C ALA A 397 10.76 2.91 23.75
N ALA A 398 10.85 1.62 23.42
CA ALA A 398 12.00 1.02 22.73
C ALA A 398 11.63 0.34 21.41
N ASP A 399 10.40 0.55 20.91
CA ASP A 399 9.93 0.06 19.61
C ASP A 399 10.14 -1.45 19.42
N LEU A 400 9.79 -2.22 20.47
CA LEU A 400 9.97 -3.68 20.52
C LEU A 400 8.76 -4.39 19.89
N GLU A 401 8.46 -4.06 18.63
CA GLU A 401 7.25 -4.50 17.92
C GLU A 401 7.54 -5.47 16.78
N HIS A 402 8.81 -5.79 16.55
CA HIS A 402 9.24 -6.62 15.44
C HIS A 402 8.90 -8.10 15.65
N TRP A 403 9.13 -8.93 14.63
CA TRP A 403 8.81 -10.36 14.68
C TRP A 403 9.42 -11.09 15.88
N ALA A 404 10.59 -10.67 16.39
CA ALA A 404 11.21 -11.30 17.56
C ALA A 404 10.41 -11.08 18.86
N ALA A 405 9.60 -10.02 18.95
CA ALA A 405 8.65 -9.82 20.04
C ALA A 405 7.46 -10.80 20.00
N PHE A 406 7.33 -11.57 18.91
CA PHE A 406 6.29 -12.60 18.69
C PHE A 406 6.91 -13.98 18.38
N PRO A 407 7.52 -14.66 19.39
CA PRO A 407 8.33 -15.86 19.17
C PRO A 407 7.62 -16.97 18.40
N ARG A 408 6.33 -17.20 18.68
CA ARG A 408 5.55 -18.22 17.97
C ARG A 408 5.48 -17.98 16.46
N SER A 409 5.18 -16.75 16.04
CA SER A 409 5.10 -16.39 14.61
C SER A 409 6.48 -16.36 13.96
N PHE A 410 7.49 -15.91 14.70
CA PHE A 410 8.88 -15.94 14.25
C PHE A 410 9.35 -17.37 13.97
N ASP A 411 9.16 -18.29 14.92
CA ASP A 411 9.57 -19.69 14.81
C ASP A 411 8.77 -20.41 13.71
N ALA A 412 7.46 -20.17 13.62
CA ALA A 412 6.63 -20.75 12.57
C ALA A 412 7.08 -20.34 11.16
N LEU A 413 7.50 -19.08 10.98
CA LEU A 413 8.07 -18.62 9.71
C LEU A 413 9.45 -19.22 9.45
N ALA A 414 10.30 -19.33 10.48
CA ALA A 414 11.60 -19.99 10.40
C ALA A 414 11.46 -21.45 9.96
N ASP A 415 10.53 -22.20 10.57
CA ASP A 415 10.23 -23.59 10.25
C ASP A 415 9.73 -23.73 8.82
N LEU A 416 8.80 -22.85 8.38
CA LEU A 416 8.32 -22.84 6.99
C LEU A 416 9.45 -22.62 5.99
N ILE A 417 10.38 -21.70 6.27
CA ILE A 417 11.53 -21.44 5.41
C ILE A 417 12.52 -22.62 5.42
N ALA A 418 12.72 -23.26 6.57
CA ALA A 418 13.56 -24.44 6.69
C ALA A 418 13.01 -25.63 5.91
N GLU A 419 11.68 -25.87 5.99
CA GLU A 419 10.97 -26.90 5.22
C GLU A 419 11.16 -26.74 3.70
N LEU A 420 11.24 -25.50 3.19
CA LEU A 420 11.42 -25.25 1.76
C LEU A 420 12.83 -25.53 1.25
N ARG A 421 13.80 -25.61 2.14
CA ARG A 421 15.20 -25.88 1.78
C ARG A 421 15.45 -27.38 1.57
N GLU A 422 14.66 -28.22 2.24
CA GLU A 422 14.71 -29.69 2.13
C GLU A 422 14.01 -30.17 0.86
#